data_AF-A0A6A6VA86-F1
#
_entry.id   AF-A0A6A6VA86-F1
#
_cell.length_a   1.000
_cell.length_b   1.000
_cell.length_c   1.000
_cell.angle_alpha   90.00
_cell.angle_beta   90.00
_cell.angle_gamma   90.00
#
_symmetry.space_group_name_H-M   'P 1'
#
loop_
_entity.id
_entity.type
_entity.pdbx_description
1 polymer ?
#
loop_
_entity_poly.entity_id
_entity_poly.type
_entity_poly.pdbx_seq_one_letter_code
_entity_poly.pdbx_strand_id
1 'polypeptide(L)'
;MMGFATTSPVLNFVLRGTQILFAIVIIGLSVDLIRGHKVGSLPNSLGFSAFVGGLSILAGILGLAATWIDGLNSLVGVGIDAIVALVNIAGGILLATKVGGANCGQKTDDNWYKLSRIDILNGGCDKNLKDEEVCWYWHDSGANFAKMNTRCHQSKADFVFMFLVAAALIASALITYLRVRR
;
A
#
# COMPACT_ATOMS: atom_id res chain seq x y z
N MET A 1 -20.56 37.69 -14.22
CA MET A 1 -20.49 36.23 -14.05
C MET A 1 -19.04 35.82 -13.94
N MET A 2 -18.49 35.76 -12.72
CA MET A 2 -17.16 35.20 -12.46
C MET A 2 -17.38 34.00 -11.53
N GLY A 3 -17.07 32.82 -12.04
CA GLY A 3 -17.33 31.55 -11.36
C GLY A 3 -16.62 31.46 -10.02
N PHE A 4 -17.38 31.13 -8.99
CA PHE A 4 -16.89 30.69 -7.69
C PHE A 4 -16.06 29.41 -7.86
N ALA A 5 -14.74 29.53 -7.99
CA ALA A 5 -13.83 28.42 -7.72
C ALA A 5 -13.55 28.37 -6.22
N THR A 6 -14.54 27.90 -5.45
CA THR A 6 -14.41 27.57 -4.03
C THR A 6 -13.53 26.33 -3.88
N THR A 7 -12.21 26.49 -3.86
CA THR A 7 -11.32 25.48 -3.27
C THR A 7 -11.57 25.47 -1.76
N SER A 8 -12.59 24.74 -1.31
CA SER A 8 -13.02 24.76 0.09
C SER A 8 -12.00 24.05 1.00
N PRO A 9 -11.70 24.57 2.19
CA PRO A 9 -10.90 23.86 3.20
C PRO A 9 -11.49 22.47 3.52
N VAL A 10 -12.81 22.32 3.35
CA VAL A 10 -13.54 21.06 3.41
C VAL A 10 -12.98 20.01 2.45
N LEU A 11 -12.66 20.38 1.20
CA LEU A 11 -12.13 19.42 0.22
C LEU A 11 -10.75 18.88 0.63
N ASN A 12 -9.86 19.73 1.15
CA ASN A 12 -8.55 19.28 1.63
C ASN A 12 -8.71 18.36 2.85
N PHE A 13 -9.58 18.74 3.79
CA PHE A 13 -9.91 17.91 4.95
C PHE A 13 -10.41 16.51 4.54
N VAL A 14 -11.31 16.44 3.57
CA VAL A 14 -11.81 15.16 3.03
C VAL A 14 -10.69 14.35 2.39
N LEU A 15 -9.84 14.97 1.55
CA LEU A 15 -8.70 14.29 0.92
C LEU A 15 -7.70 13.74 1.93
N ARG A 16 -7.42 14.49 3.01
CA ARG A 16 -6.56 14.02 4.10
C ARG A 16 -7.20 12.89 4.90
N GLY A 17 -8.50 13.00 5.18
CA GLY A 17 -9.26 11.94 5.83
C GLY A 17 -9.24 10.63 5.04
N THR A 18 -9.51 10.69 3.74
CA THR A 18 -9.47 9.50 2.86
C THR A 18 -8.06 8.93 2.74
N GLN A 19 -7.04 9.78 2.63
CA GLN A 19 -5.63 9.36 2.65
C GLN A 19 -5.29 8.55 3.91
N ILE A 20 -5.65 9.04 5.09
CA ILE A 20 -5.39 8.35 6.37
C ILE A 20 -6.14 7.02 6.41
N LEU A 21 -7.41 6.99 6.00
CA LEU A 21 -8.18 5.74 5.97
C LEU A 21 -7.54 4.68 5.06
N PHE A 22 -7.10 5.07 3.85
CA PHE A 22 -6.41 4.16 2.95
C PHE A 22 -5.06 3.70 3.51
N ALA A 23 -4.32 4.60 4.16
CA ALA A 23 -3.07 4.27 4.83
C ALA A 23 -3.25 3.26 5.98
N ILE A 24 -4.34 3.36 6.75
CA ILE A 24 -4.70 2.36 7.77
C ILE A 24 -4.96 0.99 7.14
N VAL A 25 -5.65 0.96 5.99
CA VAL A 25 -5.88 -0.30 5.26
C VAL A 25 -4.56 -0.91 4.79
N ILE A 26 -3.64 -0.11 4.23
CA ILE A 26 -2.30 -0.58 3.81
C ILE A 26 -1.55 -1.24 4.97
N ILE A 27 -1.49 -0.57 6.14
CA ILE A 27 -0.83 -1.12 7.32
C ILE A 27 -1.52 -2.41 7.78
N GLY A 28 -2.86 -2.42 7.85
CA GLY A 28 -3.62 -3.58 8.30
C GLY A 28 -3.37 -4.81 7.43
N LEU A 29 -3.40 -4.63 6.10
CA LEU A 29 -3.09 -5.68 5.14
C LEU A 29 -1.64 -6.14 5.26
N SER A 30 -0.70 -5.19 5.32
CA SER A 30 0.73 -5.49 5.49
C SER A 30 1.01 -6.31 6.76
N VAL A 31 0.42 -5.91 7.90
CA VAL A 31 0.60 -6.61 9.18
C VAL A 31 0.01 -8.02 9.13
N ASP A 32 -1.15 -8.23 8.50
CA ASP A 32 -1.72 -9.57 8.34
C ASP A 32 -0.81 -10.47 7.47
N LEU A 33 -0.27 -9.93 6.38
CA LEU A 33 0.67 -10.63 5.52
C LEU A 33 1.96 -10.99 6.27
N ILE A 34 2.53 -10.05 7.04
CA ILE A 34 3.72 -10.25 7.86
C ILE A 34 3.48 -11.34 8.92
N ARG A 35 2.35 -11.28 9.65
CA ARG A 35 2.03 -12.26 10.71
C ARG A 35 1.86 -13.68 10.19
N GLY A 36 1.41 -13.82 8.95
CA GLY A 36 1.30 -15.12 8.28
C GLY A 36 2.59 -15.57 7.57
N HIS A 37 3.69 -14.81 7.64
CA HIS A 37 5.01 -15.30 7.28
C HIS A 37 5.59 -16.07 8.47
N LYS A 38 5.77 -17.38 8.31
CA LYS A 38 6.14 -18.30 9.40
C LYS A 38 7.54 -18.87 9.28
N VAL A 39 8.11 -18.84 8.07
CA VAL A 39 9.35 -19.54 7.74
C VAL A 39 10.31 -18.59 7.03
N GLY A 40 11.60 -18.65 7.36
CA GLY A 40 12.62 -17.85 6.69
C GLY A 40 12.56 -16.35 7.01
N SER A 41 13.36 -15.58 6.26
CA SER A 41 13.45 -14.12 6.42
C SER A 41 12.24 -13.41 5.80
N LEU A 42 11.67 -12.45 6.52
CA LEU A 42 10.57 -11.64 6.02
C LEU A 42 10.95 -10.94 4.70
N PRO A 43 10.10 -10.99 3.65
CA PRO A 43 10.34 -10.30 2.41
C PRO A 43 10.46 -8.79 2.65
N ASN A 44 11.53 -8.19 2.17
CA ASN A 44 11.78 -6.74 2.30
C ASN A 44 10.62 -5.90 1.75
N SER A 45 9.87 -6.41 0.77
CA SER A 45 8.68 -5.78 0.19
C SER A 45 7.54 -5.61 1.19
N LEU A 46 7.30 -6.58 2.07
CA LEU A 46 6.23 -6.50 3.08
C LEU A 46 6.58 -5.48 4.18
N GLY A 47 7.84 -5.47 4.63
CA GLY A 47 8.33 -4.48 5.56
C GLY A 47 8.28 -3.07 4.99
N PHE A 48 8.68 -2.92 3.71
CA PHE A 48 8.56 -1.64 3.01
C PHE A 48 7.10 -1.19 2.90
N SER A 49 6.17 -2.07 2.52
CA SER A 49 4.74 -1.75 2.43
C SER A 49 4.17 -1.18 3.75
N ALA A 50 4.47 -1.85 4.86
CA ALA A 50 4.06 -1.39 6.19
C ALA A 50 4.65 -0.01 6.54
N PHE A 51 5.91 0.22 6.19
CA PHE A 51 6.56 1.52 6.36
C PHE A 51 5.90 2.62 5.51
N VAL A 52 5.60 2.33 4.24
CA VAL A 52 4.89 3.27 3.35
C VAL A 52 3.52 3.64 3.93
N GLY A 53 2.75 2.67 4.40
CA GLY A 53 1.48 2.92 5.08
C GLY A 53 1.65 3.82 6.31
N GLY A 54 2.66 3.56 7.15
CA GLY A 54 2.99 4.38 8.32
C GLY A 54 3.36 5.82 7.96
N LEU A 55 4.23 6.00 6.97
CA LEU A 55 4.62 7.32 6.46
C LEU A 55 3.40 8.10 5.92
N SER A 56 2.49 7.42 5.23
CA SER A 56 1.25 8.01 4.71
C SER A 56 0.30 8.49 5.80
N ILE A 57 0.23 7.79 6.94
CA ILE A 57 -0.54 8.25 8.11
C ILE A 57 0.11 9.51 8.69
N LEU A 58 1.43 9.50 8.89
CA LEU A 58 2.15 10.67 9.42
C LEU A 58 1.96 11.89 8.52
N ALA A 59 2.09 11.71 7.20
CA ALA A 59 1.84 12.76 6.23
C ALA A 59 0.40 13.29 6.29
N GLY A 60 -0.59 12.40 6.47
CA GLY A 60 -1.99 12.78 6.63
C GLY A 60 -2.24 13.60 7.90
N ILE A 61 -1.65 13.19 9.03
CA ILE A 61 -1.73 13.92 10.30
C ILE A 61 -1.04 15.29 10.19
N LEU A 62 0.16 15.34 9.60
CA LEU A 62 0.87 16.59 9.36
C LEU A 62 0.08 17.52 8.43
N GLY A 63 -0.56 16.96 7.38
CA GLY A 63 -1.42 17.70 6.48
C GLY A 63 -2.69 18.25 7.14
N LEU A 64 -3.24 17.54 8.14
CA LEU A 64 -4.32 18.06 8.98
C LEU A 64 -3.81 19.11 9.98
N ALA A 65 -2.64 18.93 10.59
CA ALA A 65 -2.04 19.91 11.47
C ALA A 65 -1.70 21.21 10.73
N ALA A 66 -1.33 21.10 9.44
CA ALA A 66 -1.05 22.24 8.57
C ALA A 66 -2.25 23.17 8.37
N THR A 67 -3.49 22.73 8.61
CA THR A 67 -4.65 23.64 8.54
C THR A 67 -4.69 24.65 9.68
N TRP A 68 -3.94 24.40 10.76
CA TRP A 68 -3.87 25.26 11.95
C TRP A 68 -2.53 25.98 12.09
N ILE A 69 -1.52 25.58 11.31
CA ILE A 69 -0.15 26.09 11.38
C ILE A 69 0.25 26.61 10.01
N ASP A 70 0.23 27.93 9.84
CA ASP A 70 0.47 28.59 8.54
C ASP A 70 1.83 28.24 7.90
N GLY A 71 2.86 27.94 8.70
CA GLY A 71 4.18 27.54 8.20
C GLY A 71 4.18 26.20 7.44
N LEU A 72 3.31 25.27 7.83
CA LEU A 72 3.17 23.94 7.20
C LEU A 72 2.23 23.98 5.98
N ASN A 73 1.36 24.99 5.90
CA ASN A 73 0.45 25.24 4.78
C ASN A 73 1.16 25.87 3.56
N SER A 74 2.49 25.98 3.62
CA SER A 74 3.34 26.55 2.58
C SER A 74 3.90 25.49 1.61
N LEU A 75 4.85 25.90 0.76
CA LEU A 75 5.60 25.04 -0.17
C LEU A 75 6.20 23.78 0.50
N VAL A 76 6.50 23.85 1.80
CA VAL A 76 7.03 22.70 2.56
C VAL A 76 6.02 21.54 2.62
N GLY A 77 4.73 21.82 2.85
CA GLY A 77 3.68 20.80 2.87
C GLY A 77 3.50 20.13 1.51
N VAL A 78 3.58 20.90 0.42
CA VAL A 78 3.57 20.39 -0.96
C VAL A 78 4.78 19.48 -1.21
N GLY A 79 5.95 19.84 -0.71
CA GLY A 79 7.16 19.01 -0.81
C GLY A 79 7.01 17.66 -0.08
N ILE A 80 6.47 17.68 1.15
CA ILE A 80 6.18 16.46 1.91
C ILE A 80 5.18 15.59 1.14
N ASP A 81 4.08 16.15 0.67
CA ASP A 81 3.06 15.42 -0.09
C ASP A 81 3.63 14.78 -1.35
N ALA A 82 4.50 15.49 -2.07
CA ALA A 82 5.15 14.98 -3.27
C ALA A 82 6.07 13.80 -2.96
N ILE A 83 6.90 13.89 -1.91
CA ILE A 83 7.80 12.80 -1.49
C ILE A 83 6.97 11.58 -1.08
N VAL A 84 5.94 11.78 -0.26
CA VAL A 84 5.10 10.68 0.23
C VAL A 84 4.33 10.04 -0.93
N ALA A 85 3.83 10.83 -1.88
CA ALA A 85 3.18 10.30 -3.08
C ALA A 85 4.14 9.44 -3.91
N LEU A 86 5.39 9.89 -4.13
CA LEU A 86 6.41 9.11 -4.85
C LEU A 86 6.73 7.79 -4.14
N VAL A 87 6.86 7.81 -2.81
CA VAL A 87 7.10 6.60 -2.01
C VAL A 87 5.92 5.62 -2.11
N ASN A 88 4.67 6.11 -2.11
CA ASN A 88 3.49 5.26 -2.32
C ASN A 88 3.44 4.67 -3.73
N ILE A 89 3.78 5.45 -4.77
CA ILE A 89 3.88 4.94 -6.14
C ILE A 89 4.94 3.85 -6.23
N ALA A 90 6.12 4.06 -5.63
CA ALA A 90 7.18 3.07 -5.60
C ALA A 90 6.77 1.79 -4.86
N GLY A 91 6.09 1.91 -3.72
CA GLY A 91 5.54 0.77 -2.98
C GLY A 91 4.49 0.01 -3.79
N GLY A 92 3.58 0.73 -4.46
CA GLY A 92 2.56 0.15 -5.31
C GLY A 92 3.16 -0.64 -6.49
N ILE A 93 4.16 -0.08 -7.16
CA ILE A 93 4.88 -0.75 -8.26
C ILE A 93 5.64 -1.98 -7.73
N LEU A 94 6.32 -1.86 -6.59
CA LEU A 94 7.06 -2.97 -5.98
C LEU A 94 6.13 -4.16 -5.68
N LEU A 95 4.98 -3.90 -5.07
CA LEU A 95 4.00 -4.94 -4.78
C LEU A 95 3.32 -5.48 -6.05
N ALA A 96 2.98 -4.62 -7.01
CA ALA A 96 2.38 -5.04 -8.27
C ALA A 96 3.30 -5.96 -9.08
N THR A 97 4.60 -5.64 -9.13
CA THR A 97 5.62 -6.48 -9.79
C THR A 97 5.82 -7.80 -9.05
N LYS A 98 5.79 -7.80 -7.71
CA LYS A 98 5.84 -9.04 -6.90
C LYS A 98 4.64 -9.94 -7.09
N VAL A 99 3.42 -9.39 -7.20
CA VAL A 99 2.20 -10.17 -7.49
C VAL A 99 2.20 -10.68 -8.94
N GLY A 100 2.92 -10.02 -9.86
CA GLY A 100 3.23 -10.56 -11.19
C GLY A 100 2.02 -10.89 -12.07
N GLY A 101 0.90 -10.18 -11.87
CA GLY A 101 -0.35 -10.47 -12.60
C GLY A 101 -1.05 -11.77 -12.18
N ALA A 102 -0.67 -12.39 -11.06
CA ALA A 102 -1.25 -13.65 -10.59
C ALA A 102 -2.79 -13.61 -10.53
N ASN A 103 -3.43 -14.72 -10.89
CA ASN A 103 -4.88 -14.82 -10.89
C ASN A 103 -5.38 -15.28 -9.51
N CYS A 104 -5.74 -14.35 -8.63
CA CYS A 104 -6.17 -14.66 -7.27
C CYS A 104 -7.53 -15.39 -7.18
N GLY A 105 -8.29 -15.50 -8.28
CA GLY A 105 -9.60 -16.14 -8.31
C GLY A 105 -9.60 -17.56 -8.89
N GLN A 106 -8.52 -17.97 -9.55
CA GLN A 106 -8.47 -19.23 -10.28
C GLN A 106 -8.03 -20.39 -9.39
N LYS A 107 -8.82 -21.46 -9.39
CA LYS A 107 -8.62 -22.65 -8.56
C LYS A 107 -8.04 -23.84 -9.33
N THR A 108 -6.98 -23.60 -10.09
CA THR A 108 -6.26 -24.65 -10.83
C THR A 108 -4.88 -24.90 -10.21
N ASP A 109 -4.39 -26.13 -10.34
CA ASP A 109 -3.09 -26.54 -9.78
C ASP A 109 -1.92 -25.72 -10.38
N ASP A 110 -1.98 -25.40 -11.67
CA ASP A 110 -1.00 -24.53 -12.33
C ASP A 110 -0.96 -23.12 -11.75
N ASN A 111 -2.12 -22.58 -11.36
CA ASN A 111 -2.19 -21.26 -10.75
C ASN A 111 -1.65 -21.32 -9.32
N TRP A 112 -1.97 -22.39 -8.59
CA TRP A 112 -1.43 -22.61 -7.25
C TRP A 112 0.11 -22.67 -7.25
N TYR A 113 0.71 -23.41 -8.20
CA TYR A 113 2.17 -23.48 -8.34
C TYR A 113 2.79 -22.11 -8.62
N LYS A 114 2.10 -21.25 -9.37
CA LYS A 114 2.55 -19.87 -9.60
C LYS A 114 2.45 -19.01 -8.33
N LEU A 115 1.34 -19.10 -7.58
CA LEU A 115 1.15 -18.32 -6.35
C LEU A 115 2.12 -18.76 -5.23
N SER A 116 2.40 -20.06 -5.12
CA SER A 116 3.27 -20.61 -4.07
C SER A 116 4.74 -20.22 -4.23
N ARG A 117 5.15 -19.81 -5.44
CA ARG A 117 6.50 -19.28 -5.71
C ARG A 117 6.64 -17.78 -5.44
N ILE A 118 5.55 -17.10 -5.08
CA ILE A 118 5.57 -15.69 -4.73
C ILE A 118 5.86 -15.55 -3.22
N ASP A 119 7.02 -14.98 -2.91
CA ASP A 119 7.55 -14.77 -1.55
C ASP A 119 6.60 -14.02 -0.59
N ILE A 120 5.82 -13.07 -1.09
CA ILE A 120 4.84 -12.34 -0.28
C ILE A 120 3.59 -13.18 0.06
N LEU A 121 3.28 -14.20 -0.73
CA LEU A 121 2.06 -15.01 -0.62
C LEU A 121 2.29 -16.33 0.12
N ASN A 122 3.43 -16.96 -0.11
CA ASN A 122 3.70 -18.35 0.25
C ASN A 122 4.00 -18.58 1.75
N GLY A 123 4.09 -17.52 2.54
CA GLY A 123 4.30 -17.59 3.99
C GLY A 123 5.73 -17.93 4.39
N GLY A 124 6.65 -17.91 3.42
CA GLY A 124 8.05 -18.28 3.61
C GLY A 124 8.34 -19.70 3.18
N CYS A 125 9.57 -19.93 2.72
CA CYS A 125 10.05 -21.25 2.31
C CYS A 125 11.32 -21.59 3.08
N ASP A 126 11.40 -22.85 3.51
CA ASP A 126 12.61 -23.41 4.09
C ASP A 126 13.31 -24.27 3.04
N LYS A 127 14.61 -24.08 2.92
CA LYS A 127 15.45 -24.98 2.15
C LYS A 127 15.99 -26.01 3.12
N ASN A 128 15.20 -27.06 3.38
CA ASN A 128 15.73 -28.20 4.11
C ASN A 128 16.75 -28.95 3.23
N LEU A 129 17.73 -29.60 3.89
CA LEU A 129 18.99 -30.22 3.41
C LEU A 129 18.94 -31.18 2.18
N LYS A 130 17.82 -31.31 1.45
CA LYS A 130 17.63 -32.22 0.31
C LYS A 130 17.17 -31.52 -0.99
N ASP A 131 17.51 -30.25 -1.19
CA ASP A 131 17.23 -29.48 -2.42
C ASP A 131 15.74 -29.28 -2.80
N GLU A 132 14.79 -29.67 -1.96
CA GLU A 132 13.36 -29.35 -2.16
C GLU A 132 12.97 -28.11 -1.34
N GLU A 133 12.58 -27.05 -2.02
CA GLU A 133 12.05 -25.81 -1.42
C GLU A 133 10.61 -26.06 -0.94
N VAL A 134 10.42 -26.20 0.37
CA VAL A 134 9.10 -26.40 0.97
C VAL A 134 8.61 -25.07 1.53
N CYS A 135 7.52 -24.56 0.97
CA CYS A 135 6.89 -23.33 1.44
C CYS A 135 5.75 -23.61 2.43
N TRP A 136 5.50 -22.68 3.36
CA TRP A 136 4.55 -22.89 4.45
C TRP A 136 3.14 -23.25 3.97
N TYR A 137 2.64 -22.56 2.94
CA TYR A 137 1.32 -22.83 2.35
C TYR A 137 1.34 -23.87 1.21
N TRP A 138 2.43 -24.66 1.09
CA TRP A 138 2.57 -25.68 0.04
C TRP A 138 1.82 -26.99 0.37
N HIS A 139 1.89 -27.46 1.61
CA HIS A 139 1.29 -28.72 2.03
C HIS A 139 -0.09 -28.48 2.67
N ASP A 140 -1.17 -28.32 1.90
CA ASP A 140 -2.55 -28.79 2.25
C ASP A 140 -3.57 -28.40 1.16
N SER A 141 -4.34 -29.36 0.66
CA SER A 141 -5.05 -29.30 -0.64
C SER A 141 -6.37 -28.50 -0.64
N GLY A 142 -6.66 -27.68 0.38
CA GLY A 142 -7.90 -26.89 0.42
C GLY A 142 -7.86 -25.64 1.28
N ALA A 143 -7.53 -25.77 2.57
CA ALA A 143 -7.48 -24.64 3.49
C ALA A 143 -6.32 -23.67 3.17
N ASN A 144 -5.15 -24.21 2.86
CA ASN A 144 -3.98 -23.42 2.45
C ASN A 144 -4.18 -22.80 1.06
N PHE A 145 -4.87 -23.49 0.16
CA PHE A 145 -5.27 -22.95 -1.14
C PHE A 145 -6.16 -21.70 -0.99
N ALA A 146 -7.20 -21.78 -0.16
CA ALA A 146 -8.08 -20.65 0.11
C ALA A 146 -7.31 -19.48 0.75
N LYS A 147 -6.43 -19.76 1.72
CA LYS A 147 -5.61 -18.75 2.39
C LYS A 147 -4.66 -18.06 1.43
N MET A 148 -4.07 -18.78 0.48
CA MET A 148 -3.16 -18.20 -0.52
C MET A 148 -3.89 -17.26 -1.50
N ASN A 149 -5.09 -17.63 -1.95
CA ASN A 149 -5.95 -16.72 -2.73
C ASN A 149 -6.33 -15.48 -1.92
N THR A 150 -6.68 -15.64 -0.64
CA THR A 150 -6.92 -14.49 0.25
C THR A 150 -5.70 -13.57 0.33
N ARG A 151 -4.50 -14.12 0.54
CA ARG A 151 -3.25 -13.33 0.59
C ARG A 151 -2.93 -12.64 -0.74
N CYS A 152 -3.25 -13.28 -1.87
CA CYS A 152 -3.14 -12.70 -3.20
C CYS A 152 -4.07 -11.49 -3.34
N HIS A 153 -5.34 -11.62 -2.94
CA HIS A 153 -6.29 -10.51 -2.93
C HIS A 153 -5.88 -9.38 -2.00
N GLN A 154 -5.37 -9.71 -0.80
CA GLN A 154 -4.85 -8.72 0.15
C GLN A 154 -3.66 -7.96 -0.46
N SER A 155 -2.71 -8.65 -1.07
CA SER A 155 -1.55 -8.00 -1.75
C SER A 155 -1.99 -7.10 -2.91
N LYS A 156 -3.01 -7.53 -3.67
CA LYS A 156 -3.58 -6.71 -4.74
C LYS A 156 -4.26 -5.46 -4.19
N ALA A 157 -5.06 -5.61 -3.15
CA ALA A 157 -5.71 -4.48 -2.49
C ALA A 157 -4.65 -3.50 -1.96
N ASP A 158 -3.59 -4.00 -1.34
CA ASP A 158 -2.53 -3.19 -0.74
C ASP A 158 -1.89 -2.22 -1.75
N PHE A 159 -1.42 -2.72 -2.90
CA PHE A 159 -0.84 -1.84 -3.91
C PHE A 159 -1.86 -0.86 -4.53
N VAL A 160 -3.13 -1.26 -4.66
CA VAL A 160 -4.18 -0.37 -5.16
C VAL A 160 -4.39 0.79 -4.19
N PHE A 161 -4.47 0.50 -2.89
CA PHE A 161 -4.61 1.54 -1.88
C PHE A 161 -3.41 2.48 -1.84
N MET A 162 -2.19 2.00 -2.08
CA MET A 162 -1.02 2.88 -2.22
C MET A 162 -1.16 3.86 -3.39
N PHE A 163 -1.62 3.39 -4.55
CA PHE A 163 -1.89 4.29 -5.67
C PHE A 163 -3.01 5.29 -5.37
N LEU A 164 -4.05 4.89 -4.65
CA LEU A 164 -5.12 5.78 -4.21
C LEU A 164 -4.62 6.85 -3.23
N VAL A 165 -3.74 6.48 -2.29
CA VAL A 165 -3.07 7.42 -1.39
C VAL A 165 -2.23 8.43 -2.19
N ALA A 166 -1.44 7.96 -3.16
CA ALA A 166 -0.66 8.83 -4.02
C ALA A 166 -1.54 9.80 -4.82
N ALA A 167 -2.67 9.33 -5.36
CA ALA A 167 -3.62 10.18 -6.07
C ALA A 167 -4.24 11.25 -5.16
N ALA A 168 -4.62 10.88 -3.93
CA ALA A 168 -5.15 11.81 -2.93
C ALA A 168 -4.12 12.89 -2.54
N LEU A 169 -2.86 12.48 -2.36
CA LEU A 169 -1.75 13.40 -2.06
C LEU A 169 -1.45 14.36 -3.22
N ILE A 170 -1.41 13.86 -4.46
CA ILE A 170 -1.21 14.70 -5.65
C ILE A 170 -2.37 15.71 -5.78
N ALA A 171 -3.62 15.28 -5.58
CA ALA A 171 -4.76 16.18 -5.60
C ALA A 171 -4.65 17.27 -4.50
N SER A 172 -4.25 16.90 -3.29
CA SER A 172 -4.06 17.84 -2.18
C SER A 172 -2.92 18.84 -2.48
N ALA A 173 -1.79 18.35 -2.98
CA ALA A 173 -0.64 19.17 -3.37
C ALA A 173 -1.00 20.16 -4.49
N LEU A 174 -1.73 19.72 -5.52
CA LEU A 174 -2.19 20.56 -6.61
C LEU A 174 -3.13 21.67 -6.12
N ILE A 175 -4.07 21.34 -5.22
CA ILE A 175 -4.97 22.34 -4.63
C ILE A 175 -4.18 23.39 -3.85
N THR A 176 -3.22 22.97 -3.02
CA THR A 176 -2.38 23.88 -2.24
C THR A 176 -1.50 24.75 -3.14
N TYR A 177 -0.87 24.16 -4.16
CA TYR A 177 -0.05 24.90 -5.13
C TYR A 177 -0.87 25.96 -5.89
N LEU A 178 -2.08 25.61 -6.35
CA LEU A 178 -2.96 26.56 -7.03
C LEU A 178 -3.45 27.69 -6.11
N ARG A 179 -3.57 27.46 -4.79
CA ARG A 179 -3.86 28.50 -3.81
C ARG A 179 -2.69 29.46 -3.63
N VAL A 180 -1.46 28.94 -3.54
CA VAL A 180 -0.26 29.76 -3.36
C VAL A 180 0.05 30.63 -4.59
N ARG A 181 -0.30 30.17 -5.80
CA ARG A 181 -0.04 30.89 -7.05
C ARG A 181 -1.08 31.96 -7.39
N ARG A 182 -2.23 31.98 -6.71
CA ARG A 182 -3.25 33.03 -6.86
C ARG A 182 -2.94 34.21 -5.94
#